data_AF-A0A3M7GB64-F1
#
_entry.id   AF-A0A3M7GB64-F1
#
_cell.length_a   1.000
_cell.length_b   1.000
_cell.length_c   1.000
_cell.angle_alpha   90.00
_cell.angle_beta   90.00
_cell.angle_gamma   90.00
#
_symmetry.space_group_name_H-M   'P 1'
#
loop_
_entity.id
_entity.type
_entity.pdbx_description
1 polymer ?
#
loop_
_entity_poly.entity_id
_entity_poly.type
_entity_poly.pdbx_seq_one_letter_code
_entity_poly.pdbx_strand_id
1 'polypeptide(L)'
;MLVRYQKRDESPSSEITWAVATGTLESIEGVVEAARHIFVADTLDGGFADFLRDVNGQAIERWSQHFGKNEQLPLHWRGSEPNKPGHAEHPNLLHAHCKCEGVSFYISRPSAASTEVTAEWPDVMIPEHDTGEKPPPAAWWLRGNGTKYLAGLCTCDSCRLAAGMEWLQWAFVPTASITLDPAGRTPFPSETPFSFGTLKHYRSSEQATRYFCGTCGANVFWCGDERPGLIDVAVGLLDAAEGARAEGWLEWRTERVSYREDAVPRAESLIYGLEKGLKAYGEESRAKTGA
;
A
#
# COMPACT_ATOMS: atom_id res chain seq x y z
N MET A 1 -14.87 -8.66 -9.91
CA MET A 1 -14.56 -10.11 -10.02
C MET A 1 -15.42 -10.85 -9.00
N LEU A 2 -16.31 -11.74 -9.44
CA LEU A 2 -17.16 -12.56 -8.56
C LEU A 2 -16.62 -13.99 -8.58
N VAL A 3 -16.21 -14.52 -7.42
CA VAL A 3 -15.62 -15.85 -7.31
C VAL A 3 -16.48 -16.70 -6.40
N ARG A 4 -16.91 -17.86 -6.90
CA ARG A 4 -17.49 -18.90 -6.07
C ARG A 4 -16.36 -19.55 -5.28
N TYR A 5 -16.44 -19.52 -3.97
CA TYR A 5 -15.45 -20.16 -3.10
C TYR A 5 -16.14 -21.03 -2.07
N GLN A 6 -15.60 -22.23 -1.90
CA GLN A 6 -15.99 -23.15 -0.85
C GLN A 6 -14.85 -23.20 0.16
N LYS A 7 -15.14 -22.97 1.44
CA LYS A 7 -14.10 -23.07 2.47
C LYS A 7 -13.51 -24.48 2.45
N ARG A 8 -12.18 -24.56 2.50
CA ARG A 8 -11.42 -25.83 2.48
C ARG A 8 -11.90 -26.88 3.50
N ASP A 9 -12.51 -26.43 4.59
CA ASP A 9 -12.94 -27.28 5.71
C ASP A 9 -14.47 -27.51 5.76
N GLU A 10 -15.23 -27.05 4.77
CA GLU A 10 -16.68 -27.20 4.76
C GLU A 10 -17.12 -28.39 3.88
N SER A 11 -18.14 -29.12 4.35
CA SER A 11 -18.81 -30.20 3.61
C SER A 11 -19.18 -29.78 2.17
N PRO A 12 -19.18 -30.69 1.18
CA PRO A 12 -19.77 -30.45 -0.15
C PRO A 12 -21.22 -29.94 -0.14
N SER A 13 -21.92 -30.11 0.98
CA SER A 13 -23.28 -29.64 1.23
C SER A 13 -23.37 -28.27 1.93
N SER A 14 -22.25 -27.57 2.12
CA SER A 14 -22.26 -26.24 2.76
C SER A 14 -22.82 -25.16 1.84
N GLU A 15 -23.29 -24.08 2.47
CA GLU A 15 -23.89 -22.93 1.80
C GLU A 15 -22.87 -22.29 0.84
N ILE A 16 -23.28 -22.07 -0.41
CA ILE A 16 -22.40 -21.51 -1.44
C ILE A 16 -22.02 -20.09 -1.03
N THR A 17 -20.73 -19.86 -0.76
CA THR A 17 -20.21 -18.52 -0.48
C THR A 17 -19.62 -17.90 -1.74
N TRP A 18 -19.89 -16.61 -1.93
CA TRP A 18 -19.31 -15.81 -3.01
C TRP A 18 -18.39 -14.75 -2.43
N ALA A 19 -17.26 -14.53 -3.10
CA ALA A 19 -16.36 -13.43 -2.84
C ALA A 19 -16.46 -12.41 -3.98
N VAL A 20 -16.52 -11.13 -3.63
CA VAL A 20 -16.52 -10.02 -4.58
C VAL A 20 -15.40 -9.05 -4.24
N ALA A 21 -14.70 -8.58 -5.28
CA ALA A 21 -13.78 -7.47 -5.18
C ALA A 21 -14.57 -6.17 -4.97
N THR A 22 -14.56 -5.62 -3.75
CA THR A 22 -15.39 -4.46 -3.39
C THR A 22 -15.10 -3.26 -4.30
N GLY A 23 -13.84 -3.09 -4.72
CA GLY A 23 -13.44 -1.98 -5.59
C GLY A 23 -14.11 -2.00 -6.97
N THR A 24 -14.82 -3.08 -7.32
CA THR A 24 -15.63 -3.20 -8.56
C THR A 24 -17.11 -2.85 -8.36
N LEU A 25 -17.53 -2.53 -7.15
CA LEU A 25 -18.89 -2.10 -6.84
C LEU A 25 -19.01 -0.57 -7.05
N GLU A 26 -20.15 -0.12 -7.56
CA GLU A 26 -20.45 1.31 -7.71
C GLU A 26 -20.69 1.99 -6.37
N SER A 27 -21.21 1.24 -5.39
CA SER A 27 -21.35 1.66 -4.01
C SER A 27 -21.26 0.45 -3.09
N ILE A 28 -20.66 0.64 -1.93
CA ILE A 28 -20.60 -0.35 -0.86
C ILE A 28 -21.48 0.03 0.34
N GLU A 29 -21.98 1.27 0.38
CA GLU A 29 -22.83 1.77 1.46
C GLU A 29 -24.14 0.99 1.54
N GLY A 30 -24.45 0.51 2.74
CA GLY A 30 -25.63 -0.33 3.00
C GLY A 30 -25.58 -1.75 2.42
N VAL A 31 -24.50 -2.12 1.72
CA VAL A 31 -24.33 -3.44 1.08
C VAL A 31 -23.19 -4.24 1.70
N VAL A 32 -22.08 -3.58 2.06
CA VAL A 32 -20.89 -4.23 2.61
C VAL A 32 -20.69 -3.80 4.06
N GLU A 33 -20.49 -4.78 4.94
CA GLU A 33 -20.11 -4.56 6.33
C GLU A 33 -18.63 -4.91 6.53
N ALA A 34 -17.85 -3.96 7.05
CA ALA A 34 -16.48 -4.19 7.49
C ALA A 34 -16.46 -4.88 8.87
N ALA A 35 -16.72 -6.18 8.90
CA ALA A 35 -16.93 -6.90 10.15
C ALA A 35 -15.64 -7.23 10.92
N ARG A 36 -14.54 -7.52 10.21
CA ARG A 36 -13.33 -8.12 10.81
C ARG A 36 -12.09 -8.03 9.94
N HIS A 37 -10.94 -7.94 10.59
CA HIS A 37 -9.64 -8.25 10.03
C HIS A 37 -9.26 -9.69 10.34
N ILE A 38 -8.81 -10.43 9.33
CA ILE A 38 -8.35 -11.83 9.45
C ILE A 38 -6.92 -11.94 8.92
N PHE A 39 -6.19 -12.98 9.33
CA PHE A 39 -4.77 -13.16 8.98
C PHE A 39 -3.89 -11.97 9.41
N VAL A 40 -4.26 -11.31 10.50
CA VAL A 40 -3.50 -10.16 11.01
C VAL A 40 -2.10 -10.59 11.45
N ALA A 41 -1.92 -11.84 11.91
CA ALA A 41 -0.60 -12.33 12.34
C ALA A 41 0.42 -12.35 11.19
N ASP A 42 -0.01 -12.56 9.95
CA ASP A 42 0.86 -12.61 8.76
C ASP A 42 1.50 -11.24 8.46
N THR A 43 0.95 -10.16 9.02
CA THR A 43 1.48 -8.80 8.84
C THR A 43 2.66 -8.50 9.74
N LEU A 44 2.88 -9.31 10.79
CA LEU A 44 3.90 -9.14 11.85
C LEU A 44 3.81 -7.86 12.69
N ASP A 45 3.11 -6.84 12.21
CA ASP A 45 3.01 -5.55 12.86
C ASP A 45 1.56 -5.09 13.07
N GLY A 46 0.57 -5.93 12.77
CA GLY A 46 -0.86 -5.59 12.79
C GLY A 46 -1.36 -5.01 11.45
N GLY A 47 -0.45 -4.65 10.55
CA GLY A 47 -0.71 -4.18 9.20
C GLY A 47 -1.75 -3.07 9.15
N PHE A 48 -2.68 -3.22 8.22
CA PHE A 48 -3.77 -2.27 7.97
C PHE A 48 -4.83 -2.23 9.09
N ALA A 49 -4.89 -3.24 9.97
CA ALA A 49 -5.88 -3.31 11.06
C ALA A 49 -5.65 -2.25 12.16
N ASP A 50 -4.46 -1.65 12.19
CA ASP A 50 -4.13 -0.49 13.02
C ASP A 50 -4.62 0.84 12.38
N PHE A 51 -4.86 0.86 11.07
CA PHE A 51 -5.36 2.03 10.33
C PHE A 51 -6.88 2.07 10.22
N LEU A 52 -7.54 0.93 10.02
CA LEU A 52 -9.00 0.84 9.99
C LEU A 52 -9.50 0.12 11.26
N ARG A 53 -9.87 0.91 12.27
CA ARG A 53 -10.15 0.39 13.63
C ARG A 53 -11.62 0.19 13.91
N ASP A 54 -12.45 1.07 13.36
CA ASP A 54 -13.90 1.08 13.50
C ASP A 54 -14.54 1.65 12.24
N VAL A 55 -15.76 1.23 11.95
CA VAL A 55 -16.63 1.77 10.90
C VAL A 55 -18.00 2.01 11.53
N ASN A 56 -18.56 3.20 11.34
CA ASN A 56 -19.84 3.61 11.95
C ASN A 56 -19.92 3.42 13.48
N GLY A 57 -18.78 3.61 14.17
CA GLY A 57 -18.67 3.45 15.62
C GLY A 57 -18.64 1.99 16.09
N GLN A 58 -18.69 1.03 15.17
CA GLN A 58 -18.52 -0.38 15.47
C GLN A 58 -17.04 -0.77 15.31
N ALA A 59 -16.43 -1.19 16.41
CA ALA A 59 -15.04 -1.65 16.40
C ALA A 59 -14.90 -2.91 15.55
N ILE A 60 -13.85 -2.94 14.71
CA ILE A 60 -13.54 -4.09 13.86
C ILE A 60 -12.67 -5.07 14.65
N GLU A 61 -13.12 -6.32 14.76
CA GLU A 61 -12.37 -7.37 15.40
C GLU A 61 -11.10 -7.72 14.61
N ARG A 62 -10.04 -8.14 15.31
CA ARG A 62 -8.76 -8.53 14.69
C ARG A 62 -8.48 -9.97 15.05
N TRP A 63 -8.34 -10.82 14.06
CA TRP A 63 -8.07 -12.25 14.25
C TRP A 63 -6.71 -12.58 13.68
N SER A 64 -5.92 -13.33 14.47
CA SER A 64 -4.58 -13.76 14.05
C SER A 64 -4.61 -14.52 12.73
N GLN A 65 -5.58 -15.42 12.54
CA GLN A 65 -5.85 -16.12 11.30
C GLN A 65 -7.36 -16.17 11.01
N HIS A 66 -7.99 -17.33 11.11
CA HIS A 66 -9.40 -17.52 10.79
C HIS A 66 -10.30 -17.05 11.95
N PHE A 67 -11.32 -16.27 11.59
CA PHE A 67 -12.39 -15.86 12.49
C PHE A 67 -13.05 -17.06 13.20
N GLY A 68 -13.25 -16.94 14.52
CA GLY A 68 -13.89 -17.95 15.36
C GLY A 68 -13.05 -19.20 15.66
N LYS A 69 -11.89 -19.36 15.00
CA LYS A 69 -11.00 -20.51 15.20
C LYS A 69 -9.71 -20.16 15.93
N ASN A 70 -9.19 -18.96 15.70
CA ASN A 70 -7.91 -18.50 16.25
C ASN A 70 -8.12 -17.38 17.28
N GLU A 71 -7.07 -16.91 17.93
CA GLU A 71 -7.19 -15.85 18.94
C GLU A 71 -7.46 -14.47 18.32
N GLN A 72 -8.21 -13.64 19.05
CA GLN A 72 -8.32 -12.21 18.76
C GLN A 72 -7.05 -11.49 19.19
N LEU A 73 -6.62 -10.53 18.38
CA LEU A 73 -5.43 -9.72 18.62
C LEU A 73 -5.80 -8.31 19.09
N PRO A 74 -5.03 -7.72 20.02
CA PRO A 74 -5.24 -6.34 20.43
C PRO A 74 -4.88 -5.35 19.30
N LEU A 75 -5.36 -4.12 19.42
CA LEU A 75 -4.84 -2.99 18.65
C LEU A 75 -3.33 -2.82 18.93
N HIS A 76 -2.53 -2.50 17.91
CA HIS A 76 -1.07 -2.43 18.01
C HIS A 76 -0.37 -3.75 18.35
N TRP A 77 -1.01 -4.88 18.05
CA TRP A 77 -0.34 -6.16 18.12
C TRP A 77 0.96 -6.14 17.30
N ARG A 78 1.97 -6.85 17.79
CA ARG A 78 3.26 -7.09 17.13
C ARG A 78 3.61 -8.56 17.28
N GLY A 79 4.14 -9.15 16.20
CA GLY A 79 4.69 -10.49 16.21
C GLY A 79 5.88 -10.59 17.17
N SER A 80 6.09 -11.78 17.73
CA SER A 80 7.19 -12.02 18.67
C SER A 80 8.56 -12.04 18.02
N GLU A 81 8.63 -12.35 16.72
CA GLU A 81 9.88 -12.40 15.96
C GLU A 81 9.76 -11.61 14.66
N PRO A 82 10.76 -10.81 14.28
CA PRO A 82 10.81 -10.15 12.98
C PRO A 82 10.98 -11.19 11.87
N ASN A 83 10.53 -10.85 10.65
CA ASN A 83 10.83 -11.68 9.50
C ASN A 83 12.35 -11.74 9.27
N LYS A 84 12.83 -12.79 8.62
CA LYS A 84 14.21 -12.88 8.12
C LYS A 84 14.17 -12.66 6.61
N PRO A 85 14.39 -11.42 6.12
CA PRO A 85 14.29 -11.16 4.71
C PRO A 85 15.37 -11.90 3.92
N GLY A 86 15.09 -12.20 2.65
CA GLY A 86 16.03 -12.89 1.76
C GLY A 86 17.34 -12.14 1.44
N HIS A 87 17.53 -10.94 2.02
CA HIS A 87 18.62 -10.01 1.73
C HIS A 87 19.40 -9.61 3.01
N ALA A 88 19.53 -10.51 3.98
CA ALA A 88 20.20 -10.22 5.27
C ALA A 88 21.64 -9.70 5.14
N GLU A 89 22.35 -10.04 4.06
CA GLU A 89 23.70 -9.53 3.75
C GLU A 89 23.72 -8.05 3.31
N HIS A 90 22.54 -7.49 2.97
CA HIS A 90 22.36 -6.14 2.47
C HIS A 90 21.30 -5.38 3.30
N PRO A 91 21.59 -5.05 4.58
CA PRO A 91 20.61 -4.46 5.52
C PRO A 91 20.11 -3.06 5.13
N ASN A 92 20.77 -2.40 4.19
CA ASN A 92 20.39 -1.09 3.65
C ASN A 92 19.61 -1.17 2.33
N LEU A 93 19.14 -2.37 1.97
CA LEU A 93 18.17 -2.59 0.90
C LEU A 93 16.87 -3.14 1.46
N LEU A 94 15.77 -2.80 0.81
CA LEU A 94 14.45 -3.37 1.01
C LEU A 94 14.10 -4.19 -0.23
N HIS A 95 13.94 -5.49 -0.07
CA HIS A 95 13.48 -6.35 -1.14
C HIS A 95 11.98 -6.16 -1.37
N ALA A 96 11.61 -5.98 -2.63
CA ALA A 96 10.23 -5.90 -3.08
C ALA A 96 9.99 -7.00 -4.11
N HIS A 97 9.00 -7.86 -3.86
CA HIS A 97 8.68 -8.95 -4.76
C HIS A 97 7.20 -9.32 -4.76
N CYS A 98 6.72 -9.83 -5.90
CA CYS A 98 5.37 -10.37 -5.97
C CYS A 98 5.32 -11.82 -5.43
N LYS A 99 4.10 -12.36 -5.26
CA LYS A 99 3.87 -13.70 -4.71
C LYS A 99 4.57 -14.82 -5.48
N CYS A 100 4.67 -14.70 -6.81
CA CYS A 100 5.33 -15.70 -7.65
C CYS A 100 6.80 -15.37 -7.92
N GLU A 101 7.33 -14.31 -7.31
CA GLU A 101 8.71 -13.80 -7.46
C GLU A 101 9.12 -13.44 -8.90
N GLY A 102 8.18 -13.49 -9.84
CA GLY A 102 8.43 -13.14 -11.24
C GLY A 102 8.71 -11.63 -11.43
N VAL A 103 8.39 -10.80 -10.45
CA VAL A 103 8.84 -9.41 -10.34
C VAL A 103 9.56 -9.29 -9.01
N SER A 104 10.82 -8.89 -9.06
CA SER A 104 11.71 -8.75 -7.90
C SER A 104 12.68 -7.60 -8.13
N PHE A 105 12.82 -6.70 -7.16
CA PHE A 105 13.74 -5.58 -7.18
C PHE A 105 14.07 -5.13 -5.75
N TYR A 106 15.07 -4.26 -5.61
CA TYR A 106 15.57 -3.79 -4.32
C TYR A 106 15.54 -2.27 -4.27
N ILE A 107 15.03 -1.73 -3.17
CA ILE A 107 14.95 -0.29 -2.90
C ILE A 107 16.03 0.06 -1.88
N SER A 108 16.90 1.01 -2.22
CA SER A 108 17.90 1.53 -1.28
C SER A 108 17.27 2.49 -0.27
N ARG A 109 17.97 2.77 0.82
CA ARG A 109 17.67 3.96 1.64
C ARG A 109 17.74 5.23 0.80
N PRO A 110 17.04 6.31 1.19
CA PRO A 110 17.23 7.57 0.51
C PRO A 110 18.68 8.04 0.60
N SER A 111 19.16 8.62 -0.50
CA SER A 111 20.54 9.04 -0.68
C SER A 111 20.60 10.37 -1.45
N ALA A 112 21.82 10.85 -1.76
CA ALA A 112 22.00 12.02 -2.61
C ALA A 112 21.28 11.87 -3.97
N ALA A 113 21.35 10.68 -4.58
CA ALA A 113 20.66 10.40 -5.85
C ALA A 113 19.13 10.51 -5.72
N SER A 114 18.57 10.24 -4.54
CA SER A 114 17.14 10.37 -4.28
C SER A 114 16.65 11.83 -4.24
N THR A 115 17.57 12.80 -4.21
CA THR A 115 17.29 14.26 -4.20
C THR A 115 17.44 14.90 -5.59
N GLU A 116 17.94 14.16 -6.58
CA GLU A 116 18.20 14.69 -7.93
C GLU A 116 16.91 14.88 -8.76
N VAL A 117 15.82 14.26 -8.32
CA VAL A 117 14.49 14.41 -8.93
C VAL A 117 13.68 15.40 -8.07
N THR A 118 12.80 16.16 -8.73
CA THR A 118 11.72 16.90 -8.08
C THR A 118 10.40 16.53 -8.75
N ALA A 119 9.29 16.65 -8.02
CA ALA A 119 7.97 16.38 -8.56
C ALA A 119 6.95 17.38 -8.05
N GLU A 120 5.91 17.61 -8.84
CA GLU A 120 4.69 18.30 -8.40
C GLU A 120 4.07 17.57 -7.19
N TRP A 121 3.35 18.32 -6.36
CA TRP A 121 2.78 17.81 -5.12
C TRP A 121 1.57 16.92 -5.39
N PRO A 122 1.53 15.68 -4.85
CA PRO A 122 0.44 14.74 -5.10
C PRO A 122 -0.78 15.08 -4.27
N ASP A 123 -1.96 14.58 -4.68
CA ASP A 123 -3.23 14.82 -3.98
C ASP A 123 -3.21 14.43 -2.48
N VAL A 124 -2.48 13.37 -2.14
CA VAL A 124 -2.32 12.90 -0.75
C VAL A 124 -1.63 13.94 0.17
N MET A 125 -0.90 14.89 -0.43
CA MET A 125 -0.26 16.02 0.24
C MET A 125 -1.05 17.32 0.09
N ILE A 126 -1.43 17.66 -1.15
CA ILE A 126 -2.18 18.86 -1.50
C ILE A 126 -3.35 18.44 -2.39
N PRO A 127 -4.60 18.52 -1.92
CA PRO A 127 -5.75 18.04 -2.68
C PRO A 127 -5.80 18.63 -4.10
N GLU A 128 -6.13 17.82 -5.10
CA GLU A 128 -6.09 18.26 -6.50
C GLU A 128 -7.04 19.44 -6.77
N HIS A 129 -8.18 19.45 -6.09
CA HIS A 129 -9.20 20.50 -6.17
C HIS A 129 -8.85 21.77 -5.35
N ASP A 130 -7.72 21.79 -4.64
CA ASP A 130 -7.23 23.01 -4.00
C ASP A 130 -6.76 24.00 -5.07
N THR A 131 -7.45 25.14 -5.14
CA THR A 131 -7.18 26.20 -6.12
C THR A 131 -6.13 27.20 -5.64
N GLY A 132 -5.54 27.00 -4.46
CA GLY A 132 -4.44 27.81 -3.95
C GLY A 132 -3.17 27.70 -4.82
N GLU A 133 -2.24 28.65 -4.62
CA GLU A 133 -0.93 28.56 -5.24
C GLU A 133 -0.18 27.35 -4.67
N LYS A 134 0.14 26.37 -5.54
CA LYS A 134 0.90 25.18 -5.15
C LYS A 134 2.38 25.55 -4.94
N PRO A 135 3.06 24.99 -3.92
CA PRO A 135 4.49 25.19 -3.76
C PRO A 135 5.26 24.65 -4.97
N PRO A 136 6.48 25.14 -5.24
CA PRO A 136 7.29 24.62 -6.34
C PRO A 136 7.59 23.13 -6.17
N PRO A 137 7.90 22.40 -7.26
CA PRO A 137 8.32 21.01 -7.22
C PRO A 137 9.43 20.77 -6.20
N ALA A 138 9.31 19.68 -5.44
CA ALA A 138 10.24 19.34 -4.38
C ALA A 138 10.39 17.82 -4.24
N ALA A 139 11.37 17.37 -3.47
CA ALA A 139 11.56 15.98 -3.09
C ALA A 139 10.67 15.57 -1.89
N TRP A 140 9.35 15.84 -2.00
CA TRP A 140 8.38 15.67 -0.90
C TRP A 140 8.22 14.22 -0.41
N TRP A 141 8.68 13.24 -1.20
CA TRP A 141 8.71 11.83 -0.80
C TRP A 141 9.80 11.53 0.22
N LEU A 142 10.79 12.39 0.42
CA LEU A 142 11.82 12.20 1.42
C LEU A 142 11.31 12.60 2.80
N ARG A 143 11.27 11.63 3.71
CA ARG A 143 10.70 11.75 5.06
C ARG A 143 11.70 11.33 6.12
N GLY A 144 11.38 11.58 7.40
CA GLY A 144 12.28 11.29 8.51
C GLY A 144 13.70 11.86 8.33
N ASN A 145 13.83 13.12 7.90
CA ASN A 145 15.11 13.76 7.56
C ASN A 145 15.93 13.00 6.50
N GLY A 146 15.26 12.46 5.47
CA GLY A 146 15.92 11.75 4.37
C GLY A 146 16.29 10.30 4.70
N THR A 147 15.63 9.67 5.68
CA THR A 147 15.87 8.26 6.03
C THR A 147 14.74 7.33 5.58
N LYS A 148 13.59 7.90 5.22
CA LYS A 148 12.37 7.19 4.83
C LYS A 148 11.76 7.76 3.55
N TYR A 149 10.93 6.95 2.90
CA TYR A 149 10.06 7.38 1.81
C TYR A 149 8.65 7.66 2.34
N LEU A 150 7.92 8.59 1.70
CA LEU A 150 6.50 8.79 1.97
C LEU A 150 5.71 7.58 1.49
N ALA A 151 4.74 7.15 2.29
CA ALA A 151 3.71 6.21 1.88
C ALA A 151 2.32 6.78 2.15
N GLY A 152 1.34 6.40 1.35
CA GLY A 152 -0.03 6.86 1.48
C GLY A 152 -1.03 5.90 0.87
N LEU A 153 -2.31 6.16 1.14
CA LEU A 153 -3.42 5.42 0.54
C LEU A 153 -4.07 6.26 -0.54
N CYS A 154 -4.33 5.64 -1.69
CA CYS A 154 -5.11 6.23 -2.77
C CYS A 154 -6.46 5.54 -2.86
N THR A 155 -7.54 6.33 -2.87
CA THR A 155 -8.93 5.87 -2.90
C THR A 155 -9.66 6.27 -4.18
N CYS A 156 -8.94 6.79 -5.19
CA CYS A 156 -9.52 7.22 -6.47
C CYS A 156 -10.18 6.06 -7.23
N ASP A 157 -11.10 6.40 -8.12
CA ASP A 157 -11.82 5.41 -8.93
C ASP A 157 -10.88 4.56 -9.81
N SER A 158 -9.83 5.17 -10.37
CA SER A 158 -8.87 4.44 -11.19
C SER A 158 -8.11 3.37 -10.38
N CYS A 159 -7.66 3.71 -9.18
CA CYS A 159 -6.89 2.79 -8.33
C CYS A 159 -7.76 1.68 -7.76
N ARG A 160 -8.98 1.99 -7.29
CA ARG A 160 -9.87 0.96 -6.74
C ARG A 160 -10.27 -0.09 -7.77
N LEU A 161 -10.53 0.36 -9.01
CA LEU A 161 -10.96 -0.51 -10.10
C LEU A 161 -9.82 -1.40 -10.58
N ALA A 162 -8.60 -0.85 -10.66
CA ALA A 162 -7.41 -1.61 -11.03
C ALA A 162 -7.01 -2.63 -9.93
N ALA A 163 -7.13 -2.27 -8.66
CA ALA A 163 -6.77 -3.14 -7.54
C ALA A 163 -7.85 -4.13 -7.13
N GLY A 164 -9.12 -3.84 -7.45
CA GLY A 164 -10.27 -4.59 -6.94
C GLY A 164 -10.54 -4.38 -5.44
N MET A 165 -10.00 -3.32 -4.84
CA MET A 165 -10.13 -2.98 -3.41
C MET A 165 -10.42 -1.49 -3.27
N GLU A 166 -11.01 -1.07 -2.14
CA GLU A 166 -11.42 0.33 -1.91
C GLU A 166 -10.27 1.35 -1.90
N TRP A 167 -9.04 0.87 -1.75
CA TRP A 167 -7.81 1.64 -1.74
C TRP A 167 -6.64 0.82 -2.24
N LEU A 168 -5.56 1.52 -2.57
CA LEU A 168 -4.25 0.94 -2.81
C LEU A 168 -3.18 1.74 -2.05
N GLN A 169 -2.22 1.03 -1.46
CA GLN A 169 -1.13 1.63 -0.71
C GLN A 169 0.10 1.83 -1.61
N TRP A 170 0.56 3.06 -1.70
CA TRP A 170 1.70 3.46 -2.52
C TRP A 170 2.84 4.01 -1.66
N ALA A 171 4.07 3.61 -1.97
CA ALA A 171 5.29 4.26 -1.52
C ALA A 171 5.91 5.02 -2.70
N PHE A 172 6.33 6.27 -2.47
CA PHE A 172 6.85 7.13 -3.53
C PHE A 172 8.38 7.01 -3.58
N VAL A 173 8.91 6.40 -4.63
CA VAL A 173 10.31 5.97 -4.71
C VAL A 173 10.95 6.46 -6.02
N PRO A 174 12.08 7.18 -5.97
CA PRO A 174 12.83 7.53 -7.18
C PRO A 174 13.38 6.28 -7.85
N THR A 175 13.32 6.21 -9.18
CA THR A 175 13.87 5.07 -9.94
C THR A 175 15.37 4.89 -9.71
N ALA A 176 16.10 5.98 -9.45
CA ALA A 176 17.51 5.96 -9.07
C ALA A 176 17.80 5.26 -7.73
N SER A 177 16.78 5.04 -6.90
CA SER A 177 16.88 4.29 -5.64
C SER A 177 16.52 2.81 -5.80
N ILE A 178 16.33 2.33 -7.04
CA ILE A 178 15.91 0.96 -7.34
C ILE A 178 16.99 0.22 -8.14
N THR A 179 17.23 -1.04 -7.78
CA THR A 179 18.12 -1.97 -8.48
C THR A 179 17.45 -3.33 -8.67
N LEU A 180 17.87 -4.10 -9.67
CA LEU A 180 17.31 -5.43 -9.96
C LEU A 180 18.09 -6.57 -9.29
N ASP A 181 19.23 -6.26 -8.65
CA ASP A 181 19.99 -7.21 -7.84
C ASP A 181 20.57 -6.52 -6.59
N PRO A 182 20.77 -7.24 -5.48
CA PRO A 182 21.13 -6.63 -4.21
C PRO A 182 22.57 -6.08 -4.17
N ALA A 183 23.42 -6.43 -5.14
CA ALA A 183 24.74 -5.81 -5.25
C ALA A 183 24.71 -4.50 -6.05
N GLY A 184 23.55 -4.09 -6.58
CA GLY A 184 23.39 -2.87 -7.36
C GLY A 184 24.10 -2.88 -8.71
N ARG A 185 24.41 -4.06 -9.27
CA ARG A 185 25.10 -4.19 -10.57
C ARG A 185 24.15 -4.04 -11.75
N THR A 186 22.88 -4.33 -11.53
CA THR A 186 21.81 -4.27 -12.51
C THR A 186 20.91 -3.10 -12.14
N PRO A 187 21.09 -1.92 -12.79
CA PRO A 187 20.28 -0.76 -12.49
C PRO A 187 18.82 -0.97 -12.91
N PHE A 188 17.92 -0.16 -12.36
CA PHE A 188 16.55 -0.08 -12.85
C PHE A 188 16.52 0.42 -14.31
N PRO A 189 15.62 -0.08 -15.18
CA PRO A 189 15.55 0.36 -16.57
C PRO A 189 15.33 1.88 -16.68
N SER A 190 16.16 2.56 -17.47
CA SER A 190 16.04 4.00 -17.73
C SER A 190 14.95 4.34 -18.74
N GLU A 191 14.56 3.37 -19.58
CA GLU A 191 13.58 3.57 -20.64
C GLU A 191 12.20 3.06 -20.20
N THR A 192 11.17 3.88 -20.46
CA THR A 192 9.76 3.49 -20.32
C THR A 192 9.19 3.04 -21.67
N PRO A 193 8.35 2.00 -21.70
CA PRO A 193 7.86 1.25 -20.53
C PRO A 193 8.90 0.29 -19.95
N PHE A 194 8.95 0.20 -18.62
CA PHE A 194 9.91 -0.68 -17.94
C PHE A 194 9.67 -2.15 -18.27
N SER A 195 10.76 -2.91 -18.43
CA SER A 195 10.71 -4.34 -18.75
C SER A 195 11.76 -5.11 -17.97
N PHE A 196 11.31 -5.98 -17.07
CA PHE A 196 12.14 -6.97 -16.38
C PHE A 196 11.25 -8.09 -15.81
N GLY A 197 11.81 -9.30 -15.67
CA GLY A 197 11.08 -10.46 -15.18
C GLY A 197 9.76 -10.70 -15.93
N THR A 198 8.66 -10.78 -15.18
CA THR A 198 7.29 -10.99 -15.68
C THR A 198 6.47 -9.71 -15.73
N LEU A 199 7.11 -8.54 -15.60
CA LEU A 199 6.43 -7.25 -15.56
C LEU A 199 5.67 -7.00 -16.88
N LYS A 200 4.41 -6.62 -16.76
CA LYS A 200 3.54 -6.17 -17.84
C LYS A 200 3.03 -4.77 -17.50
N HIS A 201 2.57 -4.04 -18.51
CA HIS A 201 2.08 -2.68 -18.35
C HIS A 201 0.90 -2.39 -19.26
N TYR A 202 0.15 -1.36 -18.93
CA TYR A 202 -0.84 -0.75 -19.80
C TYR A 202 -0.98 0.75 -19.48
N ARG A 203 -1.33 1.56 -20.48
CA ARG A 203 -1.71 2.97 -20.29
C ARG A 203 -3.10 3.02 -19.65
N SER A 204 -3.18 3.46 -18.40
CA SER A 204 -4.44 3.58 -17.67
C SER A 204 -5.15 4.91 -17.90
N SER A 205 -4.44 5.89 -18.45
CA SER A 205 -4.97 7.15 -18.99
C SER A 205 -3.99 7.68 -20.04
N GLU A 206 -4.26 8.86 -20.60
CA GLU A 206 -3.31 9.55 -21.49
C GLU A 206 -1.99 9.88 -20.81
N GLN A 207 -1.99 10.05 -19.48
CA GLN A 207 -0.84 10.54 -18.70
C GLN A 207 -0.32 9.53 -17.67
N ALA A 208 -0.89 8.32 -17.59
CA ALA A 208 -0.52 7.35 -16.56
C ALA A 208 -0.36 5.94 -17.11
N THR A 209 0.69 5.26 -16.64
CA THR A 209 0.98 3.85 -16.94
C THR A 209 0.97 3.03 -15.65
N ARG A 210 0.29 1.89 -15.68
CA ARG A 210 0.27 0.91 -14.59
C ARG A 210 1.08 -0.31 -14.95
N TYR A 211 1.81 -0.84 -13.98
CA TYR A 211 2.62 -2.04 -14.10
C TYR A 211 2.14 -3.12 -13.14
N PHE A 212 2.10 -4.35 -13.62
CA PHE A 212 1.65 -5.51 -12.86
C PHE A 212 2.46 -6.76 -13.23
N CYS A 213 2.48 -7.76 -12.36
CA CYS A 213 3.07 -9.05 -12.69
C CYS A 213 2.16 -9.83 -13.63
N GLY A 214 2.63 -10.17 -14.83
CA GLY A 214 1.88 -10.95 -15.81
C GLY A 214 1.60 -12.40 -15.43
N THR A 215 2.20 -12.89 -14.33
CA THR A 215 2.02 -14.26 -13.83
C THR A 215 1.01 -14.32 -12.68
N CYS A 216 1.19 -13.52 -11.62
CA CYS A 216 0.31 -13.57 -10.44
C CYS A 216 -0.65 -12.38 -10.33
N GLY A 217 -0.59 -11.40 -11.24
CA GLY A 217 -1.48 -10.23 -11.25
C GLY A 217 -1.20 -9.18 -10.18
N ALA A 218 -0.09 -9.29 -9.44
CA ALA A 218 0.24 -8.31 -8.40
C ALA A 218 0.41 -6.91 -9.01
N ASN A 219 -0.19 -5.89 -8.39
CA ASN A 219 0.10 -4.49 -8.69
C ASN A 219 1.56 -4.20 -8.33
N VAL A 220 2.29 -3.53 -9.22
CA VAL A 220 3.72 -3.25 -9.03
C VAL A 220 3.99 -1.76 -8.96
N PHE A 221 3.74 -1.05 -10.06
CA PHE A 221 4.01 0.39 -10.15
C PHE A 221 2.81 1.15 -10.71
N TRP A 222 2.68 2.39 -10.27
CA TRP A 222 1.99 3.43 -11.03
C TRP A 222 3.00 4.51 -11.39
N CYS A 223 2.95 4.98 -12.63
CA CYS A 223 3.84 6.01 -13.16
C CYS A 223 3.00 7.07 -13.86
N GLY A 224 3.18 8.31 -13.43
CA GLY A 224 2.58 9.49 -14.03
C GLY A 224 3.61 10.19 -14.90
N ASP A 225 3.22 10.54 -16.13
CA ASP A 225 4.07 11.25 -17.08
C ASP A 225 4.49 12.63 -16.50
N GLU A 226 3.75 13.16 -15.51
CA GLU A 226 4.03 14.41 -14.79
C GLU A 226 5.14 14.32 -13.73
N ARG A 227 5.61 13.12 -13.39
CA ARG A 227 6.64 12.89 -12.35
C ARG A 227 7.79 12.00 -12.86
N PRO A 228 8.54 12.43 -13.89
CA PRO A 228 9.61 11.62 -14.46
C PRO A 228 10.68 11.27 -13.41
N GLY A 229 11.03 9.99 -13.31
CA GLY A 229 12.03 9.50 -12.36
C GLY A 229 11.51 9.24 -10.94
N LEU A 230 10.25 9.53 -10.64
CA LEU A 230 9.57 9.17 -9.39
C LEU A 230 8.41 8.22 -9.71
N ILE A 231 8.36 7.07 -9.04
CA ILE A 231 7.30 6.08 -9.26
C ILE A 231 6.61 5.72 -7.95
N ASP A 232 5.35 5.29 -8.07
CA ASP A 232 4.55 4.82 -6.95
C ASP A 232 4.71 3.29 -6.90
N VAL A 233 5.31 2.76 -5.84
CA VAL A 233 5.55 1.33 -5.62
C VAL A 233 4.48 0.74 -4.72
N ALA A 234 3.85 -0.35 -5.13
CA ALA A 234 2.80 -0.99 -4.34
C ALA A 234 3.38 -1.57 -3.03
N VAL A 235 2.91 -1.07 -1.89
CA VAL A 235 3.46 -1.44 -0.57
C VAL A 235 3.31 -2.94 -0.26
N GLY A 236 2.29 -3.59 -0.82
CA GLY A 236 2.07 -5.03 -0.67
C GLY A 236 3.18 -5.92 -1.26
N LEU A 237 4.17 -5.35 -1.95
CA LEU A 237 5.36 -6.07 -2.42
C LEU A 237 6.52 -6.07 -1.43
N LEU A 238 6.51 -5.18 -0.44
CA LEU A 238 7.68 -4.91 0.40
C LEU A 238 7.87 -6.02 1.44
N ASP A 239 9.00 -6.73 1.38
CA ASP A 239 9.39 -7.74 2.36
C ASP A 239 10.27 -7.11 3.45
N ALA A 240 9.64 -6.29 4.28
CA ALA A 240 10.30 -5.63 5.40
C ALA A 240 10.33 -6.54 6.64
N ALA A 241 11.48 -6.61 7.31
CA ALA A 241 11.65 -7.46 8.50
C ALA A 241 10.68 -7.09 9.63
N GLU A 242 10.37 -5.81 9.76
CA GLU A 242 9.48 -5.26 10.79
C GLU A 242 7.98 -5.50 10.53
N GLY A 243 7.58 -5.94 9.33
CA GLY A 243 6.19 -6.22 8.98
C GLY A 243 5.63 -5.39 7.84
N ALA A 244 4.33 -5.58 7.59
CA ALA A 244 3.64 -5.13 6.38
C ALA A 244 3.58 -3.61 6.20
N ARG A 245 3.69 -2.82 7.28
CA ARG A 245 3.74 -1.35 7.18
C ARG A 245 5.14 -0.81 6.86
N ALA A 246 6.20 -1.63 6.98
CA ALA A 246 7.58 -1.27 6.67
C ALA A 246 7.99 0.09 7.29
N GLU A 247 7.63 0.35 8.55
CA GLU A 247 7.73 1.68 9.17
C GLU A 247 9.18 2.14 9.40
N GLY A 248 10.15 1.23 9.32
CA GLY A 248 11.56 1.57 9.26
C GLY A 248 11.93 2.26 7.95
N TRP A 249 11.22 1.96 6.86
CA TRP A 249 11.45 2.45 5.49
C TRP A 249 10.48 3.53 5.05
N LEU A 250 9.26 3.49 5.58
CA LEU A 250 8.14 4.32 5.16
C LEU A 250 7.69 5.24 6.29
N GLU A 251 7.36 6.47 5.94
CA GLU A 251 6.57 7.37 6.78
C GLU A 251 5.17 7.48 6.17
N TRP A 252 4.17 6.96 6.88
CA TRP A 252 2.79 6.95 6.41
C TRP A 252 2.15 8.33 6.56
N ARG A 253 1.48 8.80 5.50
CA ARG A 253 0.57 9.94 5.58
C ARG A 253 -0.66 9.55 6.39
N THR A 254 -0.81 10.16 7.56
CA THR A 254 -1.91 9.85 8.50
C THR A 254 -3.02 10.90 8.51
N GLU A 255 -2.80 12.05 7.88
CA GLU A 255 -3.74 13.17 7.93
C GLU A 255 -4.80 13.15 6.84
N ARG A 256 -4.60 12.35 5.77
CA ARG A 256 -5.49 12.30 4.59
C ARG A 256 -5.25 11.03 3.78
N VAL A 257 -6.31 10.54 3.11
CA VAL A 257 -6.21 9.59 1.99
C VAL A 257 -6.39 10.33 0.66
N SER A 258 -5.65 9.92 -0.37
CA SER A 258 -5.67 10.58 -1.67
C SER A 258 -6.98 10.32 -2.40
N TYR A 259 -7.55 11.35 -3.02
CA TYR A 259 -8.80 11.32 -3.77
C TYR A 259 -9.95 10.81 -2.91
N ARG A 260 -10.03 11.27 -1.64
CA ARG A 260 -11.15 10.94 -0.76
C ARG A 260 -12.48 11.37 -1.36
N GLU A 261 -12.48 12.45 -2.15
CA GLU A 261 -13.66 13.02 -2.77
C GLU A 261 -14.30 12.07 -3.81
N ASP A 262 -13.50 11.25 -4.48
CA ASP A 262 -13.99 10.16 -5.35
C ASP A 262 -14.61 9.02 -4.52
N ALA A 263 -14.09 8.81 -3.30
CA ALA A 263 -14.40 7.64 -2.50
C ALA A 263 -15.61 7.82 -1.59
N VAL A 264 -15.79 9.00 -1.01
CA VAL A 264 -16.89 9.30 -0.08
C VAL A 264 -18.27 9.02 -0.69
N PRO A 265 -18.60 9.41 -1.93
CA PRO A 265 -19.93 9.15 -2.50
C PRO A 265 -20.33 7.67 -2.57
N ARG A 266 -19.35 6.76 -2.63
CA ARG A 266 -19.54 5.31 -2.83
C ARG A 266 -19.23 4.47 -1.58
N ALA A 267 -18.46 5.01 -0.63
CA ALA A 267 -17.88 4.27 0.49
C ALA A 267 -17.69 5.15 1.76
N GLU A 268 -18.56 6.15 1.96
CA GLU A 268 -18.49 7.14 3.06
C GLU A 268 -18.11 6.54 4.42
N SER A 269 -18.86 5.55 4.89
CA SER A 269 -18.70 4.94 6.22
C SER A 269 -17.28 4.39 6.39
N LEU A 270 -16.77 3.74 5.34
CA LEU A 270 -15.47 3.10 5.35
C LEU A 270 -14.33 4.12 5.27
N ILE A 271 -14.48 5.15 4.43
CA ILE A 271 -13.48 6.21 4.27
C ILE A 271 -13.35 7.04 5.55
N TYR A 272 -14.46 7.39 6.20
CA TYR A 272 -14.40 8.11 7.48
C TYR A 272 -13.81 7.26 8.59
N GLY A 273 -14.12 5.97 8.65
CA GLY A 273 -13.48 5.04 9.58
C GLY A 273 -11.96 4.95 9.37
N LEU A 274 -11.52 4.90 8.11
CA LEU A 274 -10.11 4.88 7.74
C LEU A 274 -9.40 6.19 8.11
N GLU A 275 -9.94 7.35 7.73
CA GLU A 275 -9.35 8.66 8.06
C GLU A 275 -9.25 8.86 9.58
N LYS A 276 -10.28 8.46 10.33
CA LYS A 276 -10.27 8.48 11.80
C LYS A 276 -9.17 7.61 12.38
N GLY A 277 -9.05 6.37 11.93
CA GLY A 277 -8.05 5.43 12.45
C GLY A 277 -6.62 5.80 12.07
N LEU A 278 -6.40 6.31 10.85
CA LEU A 278 -5.11 6.88 10.42
C LEU A 278 -4.71 8.07 11.30
N LYS A 279 -5.63 9.01 11.54
CA LYS A 279 -5.36 10.18 12.38
C LYS A 279 -4.94 9.78 13.79
N ALA A 280 -5.70 8.86 14.41
CA ALA A 280 -5.36 8.33 15.74
C ALA A 280 -3.98 7.65 15.74
N TYR A 281 -3.68 6.86 14.70
CA TYR A 281 -2.38 6.21 14.53
C TYR A 281 -1.23 7.23 14.46
N GLY A 282 -1.41 8.30 13.69
CA GLY A 282 -0.42 9.36 13.55
C GLY A 282 -0.16 10.10 14.87
N GLU A 283 -1.21 10.40 15.64
CA GLU A 283 -1.11 11.03 16.96
C GLU A 283 -0.36 10.13 17.96
N GLU A 284 -0.71 8.84 18.03
CA GLU A 284 -0.06 7.85 18.89
C GLU A 284 1.41 7.64 18.50
N SER A 285 1.71 7.59 17.20
CA SER A 285 3.07 7.41 16.70
C SER A 285 3.96 8.59 17.05
N ARG A 286 3.45 9.82 16.88
CA ARG A 286 4.16 11.05 17.28
C ARG A 286 4.42 11.11 18.78
N ALA A 287 3.45 10.71 19.59
CA ALA A 287 3.59 10.68 21.05
C ALA A 287 4.69 9.70 21.50
N LYS A 288 4.87 8.57 20.79
CA LYS A 288 5.95 7.61 21.08
C LYS A 288 7.33 8.08 20.66
N THR A 289 7.44 8.90 19.60
CA THR A 289 8.72 9.43 19.12
C THR A 289 9.17 10.72 19.81
N GLY A 290 8.22 11.42 20.47
CA GLY A 290 8.49 12.67 21.19
C GLY A 290 8.73 12.52 22.69
N ALA A 291 8.68 11.29 23.22
CA ALA A 291 9.04 10.91 24.60
C ALA A 291 10.44 10.29 24.62
#